data_AF-A6JVU5-F1
#
_entry.id   AF-A6JVU5-F1
#
_cell.length_a   1.000
_cell.length_b   1.000
_cell.length_c   1.000
_cell.angle_alpha   90.00
_cell.angle_beta   90.00
_cell.angle_gamma   90.00
#
_symmetry.space_group_name_H-M   'P 1'
#
loop_
_entity.id
_entity.type
_entity.pdbx_description
1 polymer ?
#
loop_
_entity_poly.entity_id
_entity_poly.type
_entity_poly.pdbx_seq_one_letter_code
_entity_poly.pdbx_strand_id
1 'polypeptide(L)'
;MTGTYAGQFVMEGFLKLRWSRFARVLLTRSCAILPTVLVAVFRDLRDLSGLNDLLNVLQSLLLPFAVLPILTFTSMPAVMQEFANGWLSKVITSCIMALVCAINLYFVISYLPSLPHPAYFGLVALLAIGYLGLTAYLAWTCCIAHGAKFLTHSSHQRFLYGLPIEEQEGREGSG
;
A
#
# COMPACT_ATOMS: atom_id res chain seq x y z
N MET A 1 4.04 19.99 9.36
CA MET A 1 5.36 19.89 8.69
C MET A 1 5.58 18.52 8.04
N THR A 2 5.30 17.40 8.71
CA THR A 2 5.47 16.04 8.16
C THR A 2 4.66 15.80 6.88
N GLY A 3 3.38 16.21 6.84
CA GLY A 3 2.53 16.05 5.65
C GLY A 3 3.07 16.76 4.38
N THR A 4 3.70 17.92 4.52
CA THR A 4 4.31 18.65 3.38
C THR A 4 5.53 17.95 2.80
N TYR A 5 6.37 17.38 3.67
CA TYR A 5 7.56 16.63 3.24
C TYR A 5 7.18 15.25 2.70
N ALA A 6 6.27 14.53 3.35
CA ALA A 6 5.75 13.27 2.83
C ALA A 6 5.10 13.45 1.45
N GLY A 7 4.28 14.49 1.28
CA GLY A 7 3.70 14.84 -0.02
C GLY A 7 4.74 15.22 -1.07
N GLN A 8 5.90 15.75 -0.66
CA GLN A 8 7.02 16.00 -1.58
C GLN A 8 7.57 14.72 -2.17
N PHE A 9 7.91 13.76 -1.31
CA PHE A 9 8.50 12.49 -1.74
C PHE A 9 7.53 11.69 -2.61
N VAL A 10 6.24 11.70 -2.26
CA VAL A 10 5.21 11.04 -3.08
C VAL A 10 5.04 11.72 -4.43
N MET A 11 4.94 13.06 -4.48
CA MET A 11 4.74 13.78 -5.75
C MET A 11 5.97 13.71 -6.67
N GLU A 12 7.18 13.86 -6.15
CA GLU A 12 8.41 13.78 -6.94
C GLU A 12 8.75 12.34 -7.32
N GLY A 13 8.46 11.37 -6.44
CA GLY A 13 8.69 9.95 -6.69
C GLY A 13 7.71 9.35 -7.71
N PHE A 14 6.40 9.49 -7.47
CA PHE A 14 5.38 8.85 -8.30
C PHE A 14 4.94 9.69 -9.50
N LEU A 15 4.73 11.00 -9.33
CA LEU A 15 4.21 11.88 -10.38
C LEU A 15 5.32 12.66 -11.13
N LYS A 16 6.57 12.62 -10.64
CA LYS A 16 7.72 13.41 -11.15
C LYS A 16 7.40 14.90 -11.33
N LEU A 17 6.47 15.44 -10.53
CA LEU A 17 6.00 16.83 -10.60
C LEU A 17 6.73 17.70 -9.58
N ARG A 18 7.39 18.77 -10.05
CA ARG A 18 8.08 19.74 -9.20
C ARG A 18 7.22 20.99 -8.98
N TRP A 19 6.64 21.10 -7.79
CA TRP A 19 5.80 22.24 -7.37
C TRP A 19 6.45 23.05 -6.26
N SER A 20 6.12 24.34 -6.18
CA SER A 20 6.58 25.20 -5.09
C SER A 20 5.99 24.74 -3.74
N ARG A 21 6.77 24.92 -2.67
CA ARG A 21 6.39 24.51 -1.31
C ARG A 21 5.07 25.19 -0.87
N PHE A 22 4.89 26.46 -1.22
CA PHE A 22 3.68 27.23 -0.86
C PHE A 22 2.45 26.76 -1.63
N ALA A 23 2.56 26.46 -2.92
CA ALA A 23 1.45 25.94 -3.71
C ALA A 23 0.93 24.61 -3.16
N ARG A 24 1.84 23.71 -2.77
CA ARG A 24 1.49 22.42 -2.16
C ARG A 24 0.79 22.58 -0.81
N VAL A 25 1.28 23.48 0.04
CA VAL A 25 0.66 23.78 1.35
C VAL A 25 -0.75 24.33 1.16
N LEU A 26 -0.89 25.35 0.32
CA LEU A 26 -2.18 25.98 0.07
C LEU A 26 -3.18 24.97 -0.47
N LEU A 27 -2.83 24.19 -1.49
CA LEU A 27 -3.75 23.22 -2.07
C LEU A 27 -4.19 22.15 -1.07
N THR A 28 -3.25 21.50 -0.37
CA THR A 28 -3.58 20.44 0.59
C THR A 28 -4.36 20.97 1.80
N ARG A 29 -4.12 22.21 2.23
CA ARG A 29 -4.88 22.86 3.30
C ARG A 29 -6.26 23.28 2.83
N SER A 30 -6.39 23.83 1.63
CA SER A 30 -7.70 24.15 1.04
C SER A 30 -8.55 22.90 0.88
N CYS A 31 -8.01 21.81 0.30
CA CYS A 31 -8.74 20.55 0.15
C CYS A 31 -9.17 19.94 1.50
N ALA A 32 -8.39 20.12 2.57
CA ALA A 32 -8.75 19.63 3.90
C ALA A 32 -9.80 20.52 4.60
N ILE A 33 -9.68 21.85 4.47
CA ILE A 33 -10.56 22.81 5.17
C ILE A 33 -11.92 22.93 4.47
N LEU A 34 -11.95 22.89 3.14
CA LEU A 34 -13.17 23.03 2.34
C LEU A 34 -14.32 22.10 2.78
N PRO A 35 -14.15 20.78 2.88
CA PRO A 35 -15.24 19.89 3.31
C PRO A 35 -15.68 20.18 4.75
N THR A 36 -14.76 20.52 5.65
CA THR A 36 -15.08 20.85 7.04
C THR A 36 -15.89 22.15 7.14
N VAL A 37 -15.50 23.20 6.40
CA VAL A 37 -16.22 24.48 6.38
C VAL A 37 -17.60 24.31 5.72
N LEU A 38 -17.68 23.55 4.63
CA LEU A 38 -18.95 23.28 3.96
C LEU A 38 -19.92 22.55 4.91
N VAL A 39 -19.47 21.51 5.61
CA VAL A 39 -20.30 20.83 6.61
C VAL A 39 -20.67 21.79 7.75
N ALA A 40 -19.73 22.58 8.28
CA ALA A 40 -20.02 23.52 9.38
C ALA A 40 -21.04 24.62 9.04
N VAL A 41 -21.13 25.04 7.76
CA VAL A 41 -22.07 26.08 7.32
C VAL A 41 -23.46 25.51 7.03
N PHE A 42 -23.55 24.28 6.51
CA PHE A 42 -24.82 23.71 6.04
C PHE A 42 -25.42 22.63 6.97
N ARG A 43 -24.70 22.16 7.99
CA ARG A 43 -25.06 21.01 8.84
C ARG A 43 -24.71 21.23 10.32
N ASP A 44 -25.28 20.40 11.19
CA ASP A 44 -25.05 20.43 12.64
C ASP A 44 -23.71 19.76 13.04
N LEU A 45 -23.25 19.99 14.28
CA LEU A 45 -22.01 19.41 14.83
C LEU A 45 -21.92 17.87 14.73
N ARG A 46 -23.06 17.16 14.64
CA ARG A 46 -23.10 15.69 14.47
C ARG A 46 -22.56 15.23 13.11
N ASP A 47 -22.68 16.06 12.07
CA ASP A 47 -22.15 15.75 10.74
C ASP A 47 -20.61 15.90 10.67
N LEU A 48 -20.00 16.69 11.57
CA LEU A 48 -18.54 16.77 11.70
C LEU A 48 -17.95 15.47 12.24
N SER A 49 -18.63 14.80 13.17
CA SER A 49 -18.23 13.47 13.65
C SER A 49 -18.31 12.44 12.52
N GLY A 50 -19.37 12.48 11.71
CA GLY A 50 -19.48 11.61 10.53
C GLY A 50 -18.37 11.86 9.49
N LEU A 51 -17.97 13.12 9.26
CA LEU A 51 -16.84 13.43 8.39
C LEU A 51 -15.53 12.84 8.91
N ASN A 52 -15.29 12.92 10.21
CA ASN A 52 -14.09 12.34 10.83
C ASN A 52 -14.06 10.80 10.70
N ASP A 53 -15.20 10.14 10.91
CA ASP A 53 -15.31 8.69 10.75
C ASP A 53 -15.04 8.26 9.30
N LEU A 54 -15.55 9.01 8.31
CA LEU A 54 -15.24 8.80 6.89
C LEU A 54 -13.74 8.97 6.58
N LEU A 55 -13.07 9.93 7.20
CA LEU A 55 -11.62 10.10 7.02
C LEU A 55 -10.82 8.95 7.64
N ASN A 56 -11.22 8.44 8.81
CA ASN A 56 -10.58 7.28 9.44
C ASN A 56 -10.74 6.02 8.59
N VAL A 57 -11.92 5.83 8.02
CA VAL A 57 -12.23 4.80 7.03
C VAL A 57 -11.29 4.90 5.83
N LEU A 58 -11.21 6.08 5.22
CA LEU A 58 -10.33 6.29 4.07
C LEU A 58 -8.86 6.02 4.41
N GLN A 59 -8.41 6.41 5.60
CA GLN A 59 -7.06 6.13 6.09
C GLN A 59 -6.80 4.63 6.26
N SER A 60 -7.75 3.87 6.80
CA SER A 60 -7.62 2.42 6.91
C SER A 60 -7.49 1.72 5.55
N LEU A 61 -8.20 2.21 4.52
CA LEU A 61 -8.08 1.73 3.14
C LEU A 61 -6.73 2.07 2.49
N LEU A 62 -6.11 3.18 2.89
CA LEU A 62 -4.79 3.59 2.37
C LEU A 62 -3.63 2.84 3.03
N LEU A 63 -3.80 2.40 4.28
CA LEU A 63 -2.78 1.71 5.06
C LEU A 63 -2.13 0.50 4.36
N PRO A 64 -2.87 -0.48 3.78
CA PRO A 64 -2.24 -1.64 3.14
C PRO A 64 -1.40 -1.24 1.92
N PHE A 65 -1.80 -0.20 1.18
CA PHE A 65 -1.04 0.29 0.02
C PHE A 65 0.31 0.91 0.41
N ALA A 66 0.40 1.49 1.61
CA ALA A 66 1.67 1.98 2.12
C ALA A 66 2.51 0.85 2.76
N VAL A 67 1.87 0.02 3.59
CA VAL A 67 2.58 -0.96 4.42
C VAL A 67 3.09 -2.15 3.60
N LEU A 68 2.28 -2.77 2.73
CA LEU A 68 2.67 -3.99 2.02
C LEU A 68 3.92 -3.80 1.14
N PRO A 69 4.06 -2.72 0.33
CA PRO A 69 5.28 -2.48 -0.43
C PRO A 69 6.51 -2.24 0.46
N ILE A 70 6.35 -1.49 1.56
CA ILE A 70 7.46 -1.23 2.49
C ILE A 70 7.95 -2.54 3.12
N LEU A 71 7.03 -3.39 3.61
CA LEU A 71 7.38 -4.68 4.20
C LEU A 71 8.03 -5.63 3.17
N THR A 72 7.60 -5.54 1.91
CA THR A 72 8.20 -6.27 0.80
C THR A 72 9.65 -5.81 0.58
N PHE A 73 9.89 -4.50 0.50
CA PHE A 73 11.23 -3.95 0.28
C PHE A 73 12.18 -4.18 1.46
N THR A 74 11.71 -4.09 2.70
CA THR A 74 12.56 -4.36 3.88
C THR A 74 12.93 -5.84 4.01
N SER A 75 12.17 -6.73 3.38
CA SER A 75 12.43 -8.17 3.39
C SER A 75 13.22 -8.66 2.18
N MET A 76 13.49 -7.78 1.20
CA MET A 76 14.30 -8.08 0.02
C MET A 76 15.79 -7.91 0.29
N PRO A 77 16.60 -8.98 0.21
CA PRO A 77 18.06 -8.89 0.36
C PRO A 77 18.72 -8.00 -0.70
N ALA A 78 18.15 -7.94 -1.91
CA ALA A 78 18.66 -7.09 -2.99
C ALA A 78 18.60 -5.59 -2.64
N VAL A 79 17.60 -5.16 -1.86
CA VAL A 79 17.40 -3.74 -1.49
C VAL A 79 18.10 -3.40 -0.17
N MET A 80 18.04 -4.28 0.83
CA MET A 80 18.63 -4.04 2.16
C MET A 80 20.10 -4.49 2.30
N GLN A 81 20.61 -5.31 1.39
CA GLN A 81 22.00 -5.81 1.37
C GLN A 81 22.43 -6.38 2.74
N GLU A 82 23.45 -5.82 3.37
CA GLU A 82 24.00 -6.28 4.67
C GLU A 82 23.03 -6.09 5.85
N PHE A 83 21.99 -5.25 5.70
CA PHE A 83 20.93 -5.06 6.70
C PHE A 83 19.73 -6.00 6.49
N ALA A 84 19.92 -7.09 5.74
CA ALA A 84 18.85 -8.04 5.44
C ALA A 84 18.22 -8.62 6.72
N ASN A 85 16.89 -8.67 6.70
CA ASN A 85 16.07 -9.04 7.84
C ASN A 85 16.36 -10.50 8.30
N GLY A 86 16.69 -10.67 9.58
CA GLY A 86 16.87 -11.98 10.20
C GLY A 86 15.58 -12.81 10.23
N TRP A 87 15.68 -14.10 10.57
CA TRP A 87 14.52 -15.01 10.59
C TRP A 87 13.39 -14.52 11.50
N LEU A 88 13.72 -13.98 12.68
CA LEU A 88 12.75 -13.41 13.61
C LEU A 88 11.96 -12.25 12.99
N SER A 89 12.66 -11.31 12.36
CA SER A 89 12.03 -10.16 11.73
C SER A 89 11.18 -10.58 10.51
N LYS A 90 11.56 -11.65 9.79
CA LYS A 90 10.71 -12.23 8.74
C LYS A 90 9.40 -12.78 9.29
N VAL A 91 9.43 -13.45 10.45
CA VAL A 91 8.21 -13.93 11.13
C VAL A 91 7.34 -12.74 11.56
N ILE A 92 7.93 -11.71 12.18
CA ILE A 92 7.20 -10.51 12.61
C ILE A 92 6.54 -9.80 11.42
N THR A 93 7.29 -9.58 10.34
CA THR A 93 6.75 -8.93 9.13
C THR A 93 5.64 -9.76 8.49
N SER A 94 5.78 -11.09 8.45
CA SER A 94 4.71 -12.00 8.00
C SER A 94 3.44 -11.90 8.85
N CYS A 95 3.58 -11.83 10.19
CA CYS A 95 2.45 -11.63 11.10
C CYS A 95 1.76 -10.27 10.86
N ILE A 96 2.53 -9.18 10.72
CA ILE A 96 1.98 -7.84 10.44
C ILE A 96 1.24 -7.84 9.11
N MET A 97 1.81 -8.46 8.09
CA MET A 97 1.21 -8.59 6.78
C MET A 97 -0.13 -9.35 6.83
N ALA A 98 -0.16 -10.49 7.52
CA ALA A 98 -1.39 -11.27 7.71
C ALA A 98 -2.46 -10.45 8.45
N LEU A 99 -2.07 -9.72 9.49
CA LEU A 99 -2.96 -8.85 10.25
C LEU A 99 -3.54 -7.72 9.38
N VAL A 100 -2.71 -7.01 8.63
CA VAL A 100 -3.15 -5.92 7.73
C VAL A 100 -4.10 -6.46 6.67
N CYS A 101 -3.82 -7.62 6.10
CA CYS A 101 -4.69 -8.26 5.11
C CYS A 101 -6.04 -8.64 5.72
N ALA A 102 -6.05 -9.22 6.93
CA ALA A 102 -7.28 -9.61 7.63
C ALA A 102 -8.16 -8.40 7.96
N ILE A 103 -7.56 -7.32 8.50
CA ILE A 103 -8.28 -6.08 8.83
C ILE A 103 -8.91 -5.48 7.57
N ASN A 104 -8.18 -5.42 6.47
CA ASN A 104 -8.68 -4.84 5.22
C ASN A 104 -9.76 -5.68 4.55
N LEU A 105 -9.65 -7.01 4.62
CA LEU A 105 -10.70 -7.90 4.12
C LEU A 105 -11.98 -7.75 4.95
N TYR A 106 -11.87 -7.72 6.28
CA TYR A 106 -12.99 -7.46 7.19
C TYR A 106 -13.64 -6.11 6.89
N PHE A 107 -12.83 -5.07 6.70
CA PHE A 107 -13.30 -3.72 6.39
C PHE A 107 -14.18 -3.70 5.14
N VAL A 108 -13.73 -4.33 4.04
CA VAL A 108 -14.50 -4.39 2.78
C VAL A 108 -15.81 -5.15 2.96
N ILE A 109 -15.79 -6.30 3.65
CA ILE A 109 -17.00 -7.11 3.88
C ILE A 109 -18.01 -6.37 4.75
N SER A 110 -17.55 -5.57 5.72
CA SER A 110 -18.44 -4.79 6.59
C SER A 110 -19.01 -3.54 5.90
N TYR A 111 -18.23 -2.88 5.03
CA TYR A 111 -18.65 -1.64 4.37
C TYR A 111 -19.55 -1.88 3.15
N LEU A 112 -19.32 -2.94 2.37
CA LEU A 112 -20.05 -3.18 1.12
C LEU A 112 -21.57 -3.40 1.31
N PRO A 113 -22.05 -4.11 2.36
CA PRO A 113 -23.49 -4.29 2.61
C PRO A 113 -24.17 -3.08 3.24
N SER A 114 -23.40 -2.13 3.79
CA SER A 114 -23.93 -0.97 4.51
C SER A 114 -24.38 0.18 3.58
N LEU A 115 -24.33 -0.03 2.25
CA LEU A 115 -24.66 0.98 1.25
C LEU A 115 -26.19 1.10 1.06
N PRO A 116 -26.78 2.30 1.25
CA PRO A 116 -28.24 2.48 1.30
C PRO A 116 -28.95 2.51 -0.07
N HIS A 117 -28.24 2.66 -1.20
CA HIS A 117 -28.87 2.78 -2.54
C HIS A 117 -28.34 1.76 -3.56
N PRO A 118 -29.22 0.94 -4.18
CA PRO A 118 -28.83 -0.12 -5.13
C PRO A 118 -28.23 0.43 -6.43
N ALA A 119 -28.51 1.69 -6.80
CA ALA A 119 -27.97 2.32 -8.01
C ALA A 119 -26.44 2.51 -7.96
N TYR A 120 -25.84 2.69 -6.78
CA TYR A 120 -24.39 2.84 -6.63
C TYR A 120 -23.67 1.51 -6.41
N PHE A 121 -24.42 0.42 -6.21
CA PHE A 121 -23.86 -0.87 -5.88
C PHE A 121 -22.92 -1.38 -6.97
N GLY A 122 -23.27 -1.21 -8.24
CA GLY A 122 -22.42 -1.65 -9.36
C GLY A 122 -21.06 -0.95 -9.40
N LEU A 123 -21.04 0.39 -9.26
CA LEU A 123 -19.80 1.17 -9.26
C LEU A 123 -18.95 0.85 -8.02
N VAL A 124 -19.57 0.81 -6.84
CA VAL A 124 -18.83 0.56 -5.58
C VAL A 124 -18.32 -0.88 -5.51
N ALA A 125 -19.09 -1.86 -5.98
CA ALA A 125 -18.63 -3.24 -6.09
C ALA A 125 -17.46 -3.38 -7.06
N LEU A 126 -17.50 -2.70 -8.22
CA LEU A 126 -16.38 -2.68 -9.17
C LEU A 126 -15.11 -2.11 -8.52
N LEU A 127 -15.23 -0.97 -7.82
CA LEU A 127 -14.12 -0.35 -7.10
C LEU A 127 -13.60 -1.25 -5.97
N ALA A 128 -14.48 -1.90 -5.22
CA ALA A 128 -14.12 -2.83 -4.16
C ALA A 128 -13.40 -4.07 -4.72
N ILE A 129 -13.83 -4.61 -5.86
CA ILE A 129 -13.13 -5.70 -6.55
C ILE A 129 -11.74 -5.24 -7.00
N GLY A 130 -11.61 -4.05 -7.58
CA GLY A 130 -10.33 -3.48 -7.97
C GLY A 130 -9.39 -3.31 -6.77
N TYR A 131 -9.93 -2.81 -5.65
CA TYR A 131 -9.21 -2.67 -4.38
C TYR A 131 -8.74 -4.02 -3.81
N LEU A 132 -9.64 -5.02 -3.76
CA LEU A 132 -9.32 -6.36 -3.30
C LEU A 132 -8.29 -7.04 -4.21
N GLY A 133 -8.40 -6.88 -5.52
CA GLY A 133 -7.43 -7.39 -6.49
C GLY A 133 -6.05 -6.78 -6.28
N LEU A 134 -5.97 -5.45 -6.08
CA LEU A 134 -4.70 -4.77 -5.85
C LEU A 134 -4.08 -5.14 -4.49
N THR A 135 -4.88 -5.19 -3.42
CA THR A 135 -4.39 -5.60 -2.09
C THR A 135 -3.94 -7.05 -2.07
N ALA A 136 -4.68 -7.96 -2.72
CA ALA A 136 -4.28 -9.36 -2.90
C ALA A 136 -3.00 -9.49 -3.73
N TYR A 137 -2.85 -8.68 -4.79
CA TYR A 137 -1.62 -8.65 -5.60
C TYR A 137 -0.41 -8.20 -4.75
N LEU A 138 -0.54 -7.12 -3.98
CA LEU A 138 0.52 -6.65 -3.09
C LEU A 138 0.84 -7.67 -2.00
N ALA A 139 -0.19 -8.31 -1.45
CA ALA A 139 0.00 -9.39 -0.48
C ALA A 139 0.75 -10.56 -1.14
N TRP A 140 0.34 -11.00 -2.32
CA TRP A 140 1.03 -12.06 -3.06
C TRP A 140 2.51 -11.75 -3.30
N THR A 141 2.84 -10.52 -3.73
CA THR A 141 4.24 -10.10 -3.92
C THR A 141 5.05 -10.12 -2.62
N CYS A 142 4.42 -9.74 -1.50
CA CYS A 142 5.06 -9.76 -0.19
C CYS A 142 5.27 -11.20 0.31
N CYS A 143 4.32 -12.10 0.08
CA CYS A 143 4.46 -13.54 0.39
C CYS A 143 5.65 -14.16 -0.36
N ILE A 144 5.83 -13.81 -1.64
CA ILE A 144 6.97 -14.26 -2.43
C ILE A 144 8.29 -13.73 -1.85
N ALA A 145 8.35 -12.46 -1.48
CA ALA A 145 9.54 -11.84 -0.90
C ALA A 145 9.98 -12.49 0.43
N HIS A 146 9.03 -12.98 1.24
CA HIS A 146 9.30 -13.68 2.50
C HIS A 146 9.80 -15.12 2.35
N GLY A 147 9.88 -15.65 1.13
CA GLY A 147 10.48 -16.96 0.89
C GLY A 147 9.49 -18.12 0.98
N ALA A 148 8.20 -17.90 0.67
CA ALA A 148 7.29 -18.98 0.29
C ALA A 148 7.74 -19.58 -1.07
N LYS A 149 8.89 -20.27 -1.07
CA LYS A 149 9.49 -20.95 -2.23
C LYS A 149 8.61 -22.09 -2.76
N PHE A 150 7.50 -22.41 -2.10
CA PHE A 150 6.57 -23.47 -2.49
C PHE A 150 5.69 -23.11 -3.72
N LEU A 151 5.57 -21.82 -4.09
CA LEU A 151 4.67 -21.37 -5.16
C LEU A 151 5.38 -20.74 -6.38
N THR A 152 6.71 -20.73 -6.44
CA THR A 152 7.43 -20.08 -7.55
C THR A 152 7.98 -21.09 -8.55
N HIS A 153 7.27 -21.21 -9.67
CA HIS A 153 7.85 -21.73 -10.92
C HIS A 153 8.98 -20.78 -11.38
N SER A 154 10.10 -21.37 -11.81
CA SER A 154 11.45 -20.81 -12.04
C SER A 154 11.59 -19.43 -12.73
N SER A 155 10.55 -18.92 -13.40
CA SER A 155 10.64 -17.68 -14.19
C SER A 155 10.63 -16.38 -13.36
N HIS A 156 9.93 -16.33 -12.22
CA HIS A 156 9.79 -15.08 -11.44
C HIS A 156 10.99 -14.73 -10.55
N GLN A 157 11.93 -15.66 -10.33
CA GLN A 157 13.17 -15.36 -9.62
C GLN A 157 14.03 -14.34 -10.39
N ARG A 158 13.93 -14.34 -11.72
CA ARG A 158 14.73 -13.49 -12.61
C ARG A 158 14.35 -12.01 -12.54
N PHE A 159 13.07 -11.70 -12.27
CA PHE A 159 12.57 -10.33 -12.19
C PHE A 159 12.82 -9.68 -10.82
N LEU A 160 12.75 -10.45 -9.73
CA LEU A 160 12.85 -9.92 -8.36
C LEU A 160 14.28 -9.79 -7.84
N TYR A 161 15.24 -10.56 -8.38
CA TYR A 161 16.62 -10.57 -7.88
C TYR A 161 17.65 -9.88 -8.77
N GLY A 162 17.34 -9.57 -10.04
CA GLY A 162 18.23 -8.77 -10.90
C GLY A 162 19.68 -9.25 -10.94
N LEU A 163 19.94 -10.54 -10.70
CA LEU A 163 21.29 -11.09 -10.69
C LEU A 163 21.75 -11.24 -12.14
N PRO A 164 22.84 -10.58 -12.56
CA PRO A 164 23.53 -11.01 -13.76
C PRO A 164 24.10 -12.41 -13.49
N ILE A 165 23.84 -13.35 -14.39
CA ILE A 165 24.54 -14.62 -14.39
C ILE A 165 25.97 -14.31 -14.82
N GLU A 166 26.87 -14.10 -13.87
CA GLU A 166 28.29 -14.35 -14.11
C GLU A 166 28.49 -15.87 -14.05
N GLU A 167 28.60 -16.43 -15.25
CA GLU A 167 29.30 -17.65 -15.64
C GLU A 167 29.57 -18.69 -14.52
N GLN A 168 28.67 -19.67 -14.40
CA GLN A 168 29.05 -21.03 -14.02
C GLN A 168 29.09 -21.93 -15.25
N GLU A 169 29.87 -21.54 -16.27
CA GLU A 169 30.29 -22.41 -17.36
C GLU A 169 31.82 -22.40 -17.42
N GLY A 170 32.45 -23.02 -16.43
CA GLY A 170 33.93 -23.04 -16.34
C GLY A 170 34.54 -24.05 -15.37
N ARG A 171 33.76 -24.97 -14.78
CA ARG A 171 34.31 -26.00 -13.87
C ARG A 171 33.83 -27.42 -14.14
N GLU A 172 33.45 -27.69 -15.39
CA GLU A 172 33.39 -29.04 -15.96
C GLU A 172 34.23 -29.07 -17.24
N GLY A 173 35.56 -29.12 -17.10
CA GLY A 173 36.47 -29.21 -18.23
C GLY A 173 37.92 -29.22 -17.79
N SER A 174 38.59 -30.34 -18.05
CA SER A 174 39.97 -30.72 -17.68
C SER A 174 40.15 -31.12 -16.20
N GLY A 175 40.27 -32.41 -15.85
CA GLY A 175 40.77 -33.52 -16.68
C GLY A 175 42.25 -33.35 -16.93
#